data_AF-A0A6J7SL89-F1
#
_entry.id   AF-A0A6J7SL89-F1
#
_cell.length_a   1.000
_cell.length_b   1.000
_cell.length_c   1.000
_cell.angle_alpha   90.00
_cell.angle_beta   90.00
_cell.angle_gamma   90.00
#
_symmetry.space_group_name_H-M   'P 1'
#
loop_
_entity.id
_entity.type
_entity.pdbx_description
1 polymer ?
#
loop_
_entity_poly.entity_id
_entity_poly.type
_entity_poly.pdbx_seq_one_letter_code
_entity_poly.pdbx_strand_id
1 'polypeptide(L)'
;MSEEFMTDPTNNETAEVQSSVATTSTFYLRIALISVALIVGLGVIGQYGINAASDSTAQIEPIASAVLLCPEPGIGAQAGSRMTAVVVPGQPGQDQGDGNVSITTLAGKVKVQAKLTSPGAQTEIAGGGRRLPAISVIGTGSLAPGLIANQWSRDPRGQGRGMASTPCDSAGSDFWFVGGGAVAGRQTRVVLVNPDSFAASIDLVIYGPNGVVDAPAGRGLVVSPKQRMYVRMDALAPGITTTAIHVIARTGRIGASVDDDQMSGLRSVGTEWVPRAAAPAKTVYVPGVFPGNGVRVLAIAAPGGADAQVSIRVITKDGAFQPAERDRVTVPNDSVVSLDMSSVTQGQPATLELTSDTPIVAGMRQFFGTKRQQNDTAYATGAQPLTTTAAVSGLPVQGATRVRVALTAPKGEAKVQVSLLPYLGKDQVSTPVQVQDVTIPAGTVVWLPLRLRQSAAWFTVVVTPQNSAPFLVAHEVLESSSFGDLVTGYPWQPLRTEVRVPAAHEDPGLSVRK
;
A
#
# COMPACT_ATOMS: atom_id res chain seq x y z
N MET A 1 8.88 -2.04 69.50
CA MET A 1 9.88 -2.54 70.46
C MET A 1 11.19 -2.58 69.71
N SER A 2 11.88 -1.44 69.65
CA SER A 2 12.95 -1.03 70.60
C SER A 2 14.25 -1.74 70.24
N GLU A 3 15.44 -1.18 70.12
CA GLU A 3 16.15 0.11 70.28
C GLU A 3 17.51 -0.17 69.57
N GLU A 4 18.13 0.70 68.77
CA GLU A 4 18.94 1.88 69.11
C GLU A 4 20.23 1.59 69.93
N PHE A 5 21.27 2.42 69.66
CA PHE A 5 22.59 2.60 70.29
C PHE A 5 23.77 1.74 69.79
N MET A 6 24.80 2.25 69.07
CA MET A 6 25.70 3.41 69.27
C MET A 6 26.74 3.18 70.39
N THR A 7 28.01 2.97 70.02
CA THR A 7 29.20 3.80 70.36
C THR A 7 30.54 3.04 70.20
N ASP A 8 31.49 3.71 69.55
CA ASP A 8 32.96 3.52 69.59
C ASP A 8 33.49 3.96 70.97
N PRO A 9 34.56 3.37 71.56
CA PRO A 9 35.86 4.06 71.51
C PRO A 9 37.15 3.18 71.61
N THR A 10 38.15 3.59 70.84
CA THR A 10 39.59 3.85 71.15
C THR A 10 40.45 3.00 72.14
N ASN A 11 41.71 2.80 71.68
CA ASN A 11 43.01 2.82 72.42
C ASN A 11 43.35 1.64 73.36
N ASN A 12 44.60 1.18 73.57
CA ASN A 12 45.97 1.46 73.13
C ASN A 12 46.87 0.33 73.75
N GLU A 13 48.19 0.36 73.47
CA GLU A 13 49.31 -0.31 74.19
C GLU A 13 49.69 -1.76 73.84
N THR A 14 50.96 -2.21 73.81
CA THR A 14 52.36 -1.69 73.71
C THR A 14 53.28 -2.92 73.63
N ALA A 15 54.45 -2.81 72.97
CA ALA A 15 55.75 -3.49 73.24
C ALA A 15 56.59 -3.47 71.93
N GLU A 16 57.48 -2.50 71.70
CA GLU A 16 58.85 -2.36 72.24
C GLU A 16 59.79 -3.50 71.80
N VAL A 17 60.75 -3.21 70.90
CA VAL A 17 62.20 -3.50 71.06
C VAL A 17 63.04 -2.63 70.08
N GLN A 18 63.72 -1.67 70.69
CA GLN A 18 65.07 -1.12 70.49
C GLN A 18 65.88 -1.31 69.18
N SER A 19 66.32 -0.14 68.67
CA SER A 19 67.71 0.25 68.28
C SER A 19 68.39 -0.45 67.09
N SER A 20 69.22 0.15 66.24
CA SER A 20 70.00 1.39 66.29
C SER A 20 70.43 1.79 64.87
N VAL A 21 70.49 3.10 64.57
CA VAL A 21 71.57 3.85 63.88
C VAL A 21 72.17 3.25 62.59
N ALA A 22 72.40 3.94 61.47
CA ALA A 22 72.00 5.19 60.85
C ALA A 22 72.76 5.23 59.51
N THR A 23 72.25 6.00 58.54
CA THR A 23 73.01 6.65 57.45
C THR A 23 73.60 5.75 56.37
N THR A 24 72.94 5.66 55.21
CA THR A 24 73.29 6.44 53.99
C THR A 24 72.41 6.03 52.81
N SER A 25 72.21 6.97 51.87
CA SER A 25 71.74 6.74 50.49
C SER A 25 70.25 6.92 50.18
N THR A 26 69.70 8.08 50.56
CA THR A 26 68.46 8.66 50.02
C THR A 26 68.65 9.28 48.62
N PHE A 27 69.02 8.47 47.62
CA PHE A 27 69.06 8.97 46.23
C PHE A 27 68.58 7.99 45.14
N TYR A 28 68.44 6.69 45.43
CA TYR A 28 68.00 5.70 44.43
C TYR A 28 66.53 5.27 44.52
N LEU A 29 65.81 5.64 45.58
CA LEU A 29 64.42 5.18 45.80
C LEU A 29 63.33 6.05 45.15
N ARG A 30 63.66 7.25 44.64
CA ARG A 30 62.67 8.16 44.02
C ARG A 30 62.47 7.96 42.52
N ILE A 31 63.34 7.20 41.84
CA ILE A 31 63.19 6.89 40.41
C ILE A 31 62.39 5.60 40.19
N ALA A 32 62.44 4.63 41.12
CA ALA A 32 61.72 3.36 41.00
C ALA A 32 60.19 3.46 41.24
N LEU A 33 59.72 4.46 42.01
CA LEU A 33 58.28 4.65 42.31
C LEU A 33 57.49 5.34 41.18
N ILE A 34 58.16 6.02 40.24
CA ILE A 34 57.51 6.65 39.08
C ILE A 34 57.28 5.61 37.96
N SER A 35 58.10 4.56 37.88
CA SER A 35 58.00 3.52 36.84
C SER A 35 56.89 2.50 37.09
N VAL A 36 56.55 2.20 38.36
CA VAL A 36 55.47 1.26 38.70
C VAL A 36 54.09 1.91 38.62
N ALA A 37 53.97 3.21 38.91
CA ALA A 37 52.74 3.97 38.70
C ALA A 37 52.39 4.12 37.21
N LEU A 38 53.39 4.18 36.32
CA LEU A 38 53.15 4.22 34.87
C LEU A 38 52.72 2.86 34.30
N ILE A 39 53.21 1.73 34.84
CA ILE A 39 52.87 0.39 34.32
C ILE A 39 51.55 -0.13 34.88
N VAL A 40 51.14 0.25 36.11
CA VAL A 40 49.78 -0.01 36.62
C VAL A 40 48.76 1.00 36.08
N GLY A 41 49.19 2.23 35.76
CA GLY A 41 48.36 3.22 35.05
C GLY A 41 48.11 2.88 33.57
N LEU A 42 49.05 2.22 32.89
CA LEU A 42 48.89 1.75 31.50
C LEU A 42 48.19 0.39 31.38
N GLY A 43 48.17 -0.42 32.45
CA GLY A 43 47.50 -1.73 32.48
C GLY A 43 46.00 -1.69 32.78
N VAL A 44 45.46 -0.57 33.29
CA VAL A 44 44.03 -0.41 33.62
C VAL A 44 43.29 0.51 32.62
N ILE A 45 44.00 1.11 31.66
CA ILE A 45 43.40 1.87 30.55
C ILE A 45 43.15 0.96 29.31
N GLY A 46 43.71 -0.26 29.30
CA GLY A 46 43.64 -1.20 28.16
C GLY A 46 42.47 -2.17 28.14
N GLN A 47 41.57 -2.16 29.13
CA GLN A 47 40.41 -3.04 29.17
C GLN A 47 39.21 -2.30 29.77
N TYR A 48 38.04 -2.45 29.15
CA TYR A 48 36.81 -1.66 29.32
C TYR A 48 36.71 -0.38 28.49
N GLY A 49 37.31 -0.38 27.30
CA GLY A 49 36.59 0.10 26.12
C GLY A 49 35.45 -0.89 25.80
N ILE A 50 34.47 -1.03 26.69
CA ILE A 50 33.15 -1.48 26.26
C ILE A 50 32.72 -0.33 25.37
N ASN A 51 32.96 -0.44 24.07
CA ASN A 51 32.24 0.37 23.11
C ASN A 51 30.78 0.09 23.46
N ALA A 52 30.16 0.99 24.22
CA ALA A 52 28.72 1.01 24.38
C ALA A 52 28.21 0.82 22.97
N ALA A 53 27.47 -0.27 22.73
CA ALA A 53 26.89 -0.53 21.43
C ALA A 53 26.24 0.79 21.00
N SER A 54 26.86 1.47 20.04
CA SER A 54 26.30 2.69 19.50
C SER A 54 24.91 2.29 19.06
N ASP A 55 23.87 2.88 19.64
CA ASP A 55 22.51 2.75 19.15
C ASP A 55 22.54 3.23 17.69
N SER A 56 22.73 2.30 16.78
CA SER A 56 22.74 2.54 15.36
C SER A 56 21.27 2.75 15.01
N THR A 57 20.93 4.01 14.74
CA THR A 57 19.57 4.37 14.36
C THR A 57 19.27 3.74 13.01
N ALA A 58 18.09 3.12 12.88
CA ALA A 58 17.65 2.53 11.62
C ALA A 58 17.77 3.55 10.48
N GLN A 59 18.48 3.18 9.42
CA GLN A 59 18.71 4.06 8.27
C GLN A 59 17.55 3.95 7.28
N ILE A 60 17.23 5.06 6.62
CA ILE A 60 16.26 5.11 5.52
C ILE A 60 17.08 5.17 4.23
N GLU A 61 16.93 4.16 3.39
CA GLU A 61 17.67 4.02 2.13
C GLU A 61 16.70 3.89 0.96
N PRO A 62 17.04 4.40 -0.25
CA PRO A 62 16.26 4.15 -1.44
C PRO A 62 16.10 2.64 -1.73
N ILE A 63 14.96 2.25 -2.28
CA ILE A 63 14.76 0.86 -2.68
C ILE A 63 15.67 0.52 -3.86
N ALA A 64 16.42 -0.57 -3.74
CA ALA A 64 17.28 -1.06 -4.83
C ALA A 64 16.51 -1.92 -5.85
N SER A 65 15.29 -2.38 -5.51
CA SER A 65 14.45 -3.17 -6.41
C SER A 65 12.96 -3.00 -6.13
N ALA A 66 12.16 -3.14 -7.18
CA ALA A 66 10.71 -3.15 -7.12
C ALA A 66 10.16 -4.24 -8.06
N VAL A 67 9.20 -5.03 -7.58
CA VAL A 67 8.53 -6.08 -8.37
C VAL A 67 7.02 -5.82 -8.33
N LEU A 68 6.46 -5.40 -9.46
CA LEU A 68 5.03 -5.12 -9.63
C LEU A 68 4.39 -6.18 -10.51
N LEU A 69 3.17 -6.58 -10.18
CA LEU A 69 2.47 -7.68 -10.84
C LEU A 69 1.10 -7.23 -11.34
N CYS A 70 0.92 -7.29 -12.64
CA CYS A 70 -0.36 -7.00 -13.28
C CYS A 70 -1.13 -8.31 -13.44
N PRO A 71 -2.29 -8.47 -12.79
CA PRO A 71 -2.98 -9.75 -12.66
C PRO A 71 -3.45 -10.31 -14.00
N GLU A 72 -3.99 -9.48 -14.88
CA GLU A 72 -4.45 -9.90 -16.21
C GLU A 72 -4.67 -8.69 -17.09
N PRO A 73 -3.79 -8.37 -18.06
CA PRO A 73 -3.90 -7.18 -18.88
C PRO A 73 -5.17 -7.03 -19.74
N GLY A 74 -6.27 -7.75 -19.53
CA GLY A 74 -7.53 -7.60 -20.25
C GLY A 74 -8.70 -8.49 -19.83
N ILE A 75 -9.32 -8.21 -18.69
CA ILE A 75 -10.62 -8.81 -18.34
C ILE A 75 -11.63 -8.48 -19.45
N GLY A 76 -12.25 -9.51 -20.03
CA GLY A 76 -13.41 -9.38 -20.93
C GLY A 76 -13.16 -8.82 -22.32
N ALA A 77 -11.93 -8.42 -22.68
CA ALA A 77 -11.71 -7.50 -23.79
C ALA A 77 -11.83 -8.14 -25.20
N GLN A 78 -13.04 -8.13 -25.76
CA GLN A 78 -13.18 -7.99 -27.22
C GLN A 78 -12.80 -6.57 -27.69
N ALA A 79 -12.73 -5.58 -26.79
CA ALA A 79 -12.60 -4.16 -27.14
C ALA A 79 -11.35 -3.41 -26.60
N GLY A 80 -10.35 -4.14 -26.11
CA GLY A 80 -9.03 -3.59 -25.82
C GLY A 80 -8.71 -3.42 -24.34
N SER A 81 -7.46 -3.72 -24.03
CA SER A 81 -6.95 -3.72 -22.68
C SER A 81 -5.47 -3.36 -22.72
N ARG A 82 -4.99 -2.69 -21.69
CA ARG A 82 -3.63 -2.14 -21.67
C ARG A 82 -3.03 -2.22 -20.28
N MET A 83 -1.73 -2.42 -20.25
CA MET A 83 -0.89 -2.20 -19.08
C MET A 83 0.03 -1.03 -19.38
N THR A 84 0.25 -0.15 -18.41
CA THR A 84 1.19 0.96 -18.50
C THR A 84 2.20 0.89 -17.37
N ALA A 85 3.45 1.21 -17.64
CA ALA A 85 4.51 1.27 -16.63
C ALA A 85 5.31 2.57 -16.78
N VAL A 86 5.68 3.16 -15.65
CA VAL A 86 6.31 4.49 -15.57
C VAL A 86 7.29 4.52 -14.40
N VAL A 87 8.47 5.10 -14.64
CA VAL A 87 9.36 5.53 -13.55
C VAL A 87 9.03 7.00 -13.27
N VAL A 88 8.31 7.29 -12.18
CA VAL A 88 7.97 8.68 -11.82
C VAL A 88 9.28 9.45 -11.54
N PRO A 89 9.56 10.58 -12.19
CA PRO A 89 10.82 11.30 -12.01
C PRO A 89 10.90 12.03 -10.67
N GLY A 90 12.13 12.38 -10.26
CA GLY A 90 12.40 13.21 -9.09
C GLY A 90 12.20 12.50 -7.75
N GLN A 91 12.32 11.17 -7.71
CA GLN A 91 12.24 10.42 -6.45
C GLN A 91 13.63 10.20 -5.83
N PRO A 92 13.74 10.09 -4.50
CA PRO A 92 15.00 9.79 -3.82
C PRO A 92 15.68 8.52 -4.37
N GLY A 93 17.00 8.58 -4.58
CA GLY A 93 17.81 7.45 -5.08
C GLY A 93 17.87 7.29 -6.59
N GLN A 94 17.14 8.09 -7.37
CA GLN A 94 17.17 8.02 -8.84
C GLN A 94 18.45 8.60 -9.47
N ASP A 95 19.25 9.31 -8.69
CA ASP A 95 20.57 9.84 -9.02
C ASP A 95 21.72 8.89 -8.63
N GLN A 96 21.40 7.78 -7.95
CA GLN A 96 22.40 6.85 -7.41
C GLN A 96 22.71 5.70 -8.37
N GLY A 97 23.45 6.02 -9.43
CA GLY A 97 24.00 5.04 -10.38
C GLY A 97 23.00 4.53 -11.42
N ASP A 98 23.31 3.36 -11.99
CA ASP A 98 22.53 2.78 -13.07
C ASP A 98 21.26 2.08 -12.57
N GLY A 99 20.28 1.98 -13.46
CA GLY A 99 19.04 1.26 -13.19
C GLY A 99 18.40 0.74 -14.46
N ASN A 100 17.53 -0.25 -14.31
CA ASN A 100 16.83 -0.85 -15.43
C ASN A 100 15.44 -1.29 -14.99
N VAL A 101 14.45 -1.07 -15.85
CA VAL A 101 13.13 -1.69 -15.71
C VAL A 101 12.99 -2.75 -16.79
N SER A 102 12.56 -3.95 -16.40
CA SER A 102 12.20 -5.02 -17.32
C SER A 102 10.73 -5.37 -17.17
N ILE A 103 10.04 -5.51 -18.29
CA ILE A 103 8.63 -5.88 -18.32
C ILE A 103 8.50 -7.18 -19.08
N THR A 104 7.89 -8.19 -18.47
CA THR A 104 7.79 -9.53 -19.03
C THR A 104 6.47 -10.20 -18.68
N THR A 105 5.93 -11.00 -19.60
CA THR A 105 4.79 -11.89 -19.34
C THR A 105 5.24 -13.11 -18.54
N LEU A 106 4.54 -13.42 -17.45
CA LEU A 106 4.71 -14.61 -16.62
C LEU A 106 4.00 -15.79 -17.28
N ALA A 107 4.81 -16.70 -17.85
CA ALA A 107 4.39 -17.87 -18.64
C ALA A 107 3.66 -17.57 -19.97
N GLY A 108 3.82 -18.48 -20.94
CA GLY A 108 3.15 -18.41 -22.25
C GLY A 108 4.08 -18.14 -23.44
N LYS A 109 3.56 -18.38 -24.65
CA LYS A 109 4.30 -18.17 -25.93
C LYS A 109 4.41 -16.70 -26.35
N VAL A 110 3.61 -15.83 -25.75
CA VAL A 110 3.65 -14.38 -26.01
C VAL A 110 4.76 -13.80 -25.16
N LYS A 111 5.83 -13.31 -25.77
CA LYS A 111 6.88 -12.56 -25.09
C LYS A 111 6.63 -11.09 -25.39
N VAL A 112 6.12 -10.34 -24.41
CA VAL A 112 6.21 -8.88 -24.46
C VAL A 112 7.41 -8.49 -23.61
N GLN A 113 8.33 -7.74 -24.21
CA GLN A 113 9.49 -7.19 -23.53
C GLN A 113 9.59 -5.70 -23.84
N ALA A 114 9.63 -4.89 -22.78
CA ALA A 114 9.93 -3.47 -22.84
C ALA A 114 10.95 -3.16 -21.75
N LYS A 115 11.76 -2.13 -21.98
CA LYS A 115 12.71 -1.61 -21.03
C LYS A 115 12.50 -0.12 -20.83
N LEU A 116 12.68 0.34 -19.61
CA LEU A 116 12.80 1.76 -19.28
C LEU A 116 14.20 1.98 -18.74
N THR A 117 14.85 3.04 -19.20
CA THR A 117 16.28 3.31 -18.93
C THR A 117 16.52 4.66 -18.24
N SER A 118 15.46 5.41 -17.93
CA SER A 118 15.59 6.73 -17.31
C SER A 118 14.33 7.10 -16.51
N PRO A 119 14.43 7.95 -15.47
CA PRO A 119 13.26 8.55 -14.84
C PRO A 119 12.43 9.35 -15.85
N GLY A 120 11.10 9.29 -15.74
CA GLY A 120 10.17 9.86 -16.71
C GLY A 120 9.94 9.00 -17.96
N ALA A 121 10.68 7.90 -18.13
CA ALA A 121 10.40 6.93 -19.18
C ALA A 121 9.09 6.19 -18.89
N GLN A 122 8.32 5.94 -19.95
CA GLN A 122 6.99 5.38 -19.91
C GLN A 122 6.83 4.32 -20.99
N THR A 123 5.96 3.34 -20.78
CA THR A 123 5.63 2.35 -21.81
C THR A 123 4.23 1.81 -21.64
N GLU A 124 3.71 1.20 -22.69
CA GLU A 124 2.43 0.51 -22.69
C GLU A 124 2.54 -0.86 -23.37
N ILE A 125 1.72 -1.80 -22.89
CA ILE A 125 1.49 -3.11 -23.48
C ILE A 125 0.00 -3.24 -23.74
N ALA A 126 -0.39 -3.27 -25.00
CA ALA A 126 -1.77 -3.51 -25.39
C ALA A 126 -2.04 -5.02 -25.56
N GLY A 127 -3.17 -5.50 -25.04
CA GLY A 127 -3.63 -6.88 -25.22
C GLY A 127 -4.16 -7.17 -26.62
N GLY A 128 -4.50 -6.14 -27.41
CA GLY A 128 -4.95 -6.29 -28.81
C GLY A 128 -6.16 -7.20 -28.98
N GLY A 129 -7.11 -7.18 -28.04
CA GLY A 129 -8.29 -8.06 -28.04
C GLY A 129 -7.99 -9.52 -27.66
N ARG A 130 -6.80 -9.80 -27.14
CA ARG A 130 -6.40 -11.12 -26.64
C ARG A 130 -6.13 -11.06 -25.15
N ARG A 131 -6.46 -12.17 -24.47
CA ARG A 131 -6.08 -12.37 -23.08
C ARG A 131 -4.56 -12.54 -22.98
N LEU A 132 -3.89 -11.65 -22.26
CA LEU A 132 -2.47 -11.77 -21.97
C LEU A 132 -2.23 -12.59 -20.68
N PRO A 133 -1.09 -13.28 -20.57
CA PRO A 133 -0.59 -13.78 -19.29
C PRO A 133 -0.44 -12.63 -18.27
N ALA A 134 -0.26 -12.96 -16.99
CA ALA A 134 0.11 -11.97 -16.00
C ALA A 134 1.43 -11.29 -16.41
N ILE A 135 1.63 -10.03 -16.06
CA ILE A 135 2.85 -9.29 -16.40
C ILE A 135 3.61 -8.96 -15.12
N SER A 136 4.92 -9.20 -15.14
CA SER A 136 5.87 -8.76 -14.12
C SER A 136 6.61 -7.54 -14.63
N VAL A 137 6.65 -6.50 -13.81
CA VAL A 137 7.45 -5.28 -14.03
C VAL A 137 8.49 -5.21 -12.91
N ILE A 138 9.77 -5.36 -13.26
CA ILE A 138 10.87 -5.42 -12.31
C ILE A 138 11.79 -4.23 -12.55
N GLY A 139 11.88 -3.33 -11.58
CA GLY A 139 12.84 -2.23 -11.54
C GLY A 139 14.02 -2.59 -10.64
N THR A 140 15.22 -2.19 -11.04
CA THR A 140 16.46 -2.33 -10.25
C THR A 140 17.27 -1.05 -10.27
N GLY A 141 18.08 -0.84 -9.24
CA GLY A 141 18.96 0.32 -9.11
C GLY A 141 18.18 1.63 -9.08
N SER A 142 18.70 2.67 -9.74
CA SER A 142 18.11 4.01 -9.75
C SER A 142 16.72 4.10 -10.42
N LEU A 143 16.22 3.05 -11.06
CA LEU A 143 14.87 3.01 -11.65
C LEU A 143 13.85 2.20 -10.82
N ALA A 144 14.24 1.68 -9.66
CA ALA A 144 13.31 1.04 -8.73
C ALA A 144 12.46 2.07 -7.94
N PRO A 145 13.03 3.15 -7.36
CA PRO A 145 12.24 4.18 -6.68
C PRO A 145 11.25 4.85 -7.63
N GLY A 146 9.98 4.93 -7.24
CA GLY A 146 8.94 5.59 -8.03
C GLY A 146 8.45 4.80 -9.25
N LEU A 147 8.88 3.55 -9.42
CA LEU A 147 8.32 2.66 -10.43
C LEU A 147 6.86 2.34 -10.07
N ILE A 148 5.96 2.63 -11.01
CA ILE A 148 4.55 2.25 -10.95
C ILE A 148 4.15 1.52 -12.22
N ALA A 149 3.14 0.67 -12.09
CA ALA A 149 2.44 0.11 -13.23
C ALA A 149 0.95 0.05 -12.93
N ASN A 150 0.15 0.17 -13.98
CA ASN A 150 -1.29 0.21 -13.92
C ASN A 150 -1.87 -0.61 -15.05
N GLN A 151 -3.08 -1.10 -14.86
CA GLN A 151 -3.74 -1.94 -15.82
C GLN A 151 -5.18 -1.53 -16.02
N TRP A 152 -5.60 -1.47 -17.28
CA TRP A 152 -6.91 -1.00 -17.72
C TRP A 152 -7.56 -1.99 -18.68
N SER A 153 -8.86 -2.16 -18.57
CA SER A 153 -9.70 -2.79 -19.58
C SER A 153 -10.93 -1.94 -19.83
N ARG A 154 -11.38 -1.95 -21.09
CA ARG A 154 -12.57 -1.24 -21.51
C ARG A 154 -13.35 -2.12 -22.47
N ASP A 155 -14.57 -2.50 -22.08
CA ASP A 155 -15.52 -3.13 -22.97
C ASP A 155 -16.84 -2.33 -22.99
N PRO A 156 -17.16 -1.64 -24.10
CA PRO A 156 -18.35 -0.80 -24.18
C PRO A 156 -19.65 -1.61 -24.37
N ARG A 157 -19.61 -2.92 -24.63
CA ARG A 157 -20.81 -3.73 -24.92
C ARG A 157 -20.65 -5.22 -24.59
N GLY A 158 -21.76 -5.97 -24.56
CA GLY A 158 -21.72 -7.41 -24.34
C GLY A 158 -21.75 -7.82 -22.87
N GLN A 159 -21.41 -9.09 -22.59
CA GLN A 159 -21.53 -9.67 -21.26
C GLN A 159 -20.47 -9.16 -20.28
N GLY A 160 -19.24 -8.90 -20.75
CA GLY A 160 -18.15 -8.32 -19.95
C GLY A 160 -18.10 -6.79 -20.01
N ARG A 161 -19.22 -6.14 -20.34
CA ARG A 161 -19.28 -4.68 -20.50
C ARG A 161 -18.93 -4.00 -19.18
N GLY A 162 -18.00 -3.05 -19.24
CA GLY A 162 -17.54 -2.23 -18.12
C GLY A 162 -16.19 -1.58 -18.43
N MET A 163 -15.77 -0.66 -17.57
CA MET A 163 -14.40 -0.20 -17.52
C MET A 163 -13.80 -0.61 -16.19
N ALA A 164 -12.59 -1.17 -16.22
CA ALA A 164 -11.93 -1.64 -15.02
C ALA A 164 -10.48 -1.18 -14.99
N SER A 165 -10.01 -0.84 -13.79
CA SER A 165 -8.66 -0.33 -13.57
C SER A 165 -8.11 -0.79 -12.24
N THR A 166 -6.86 -1.19 -12.21
CA THR A 166 -6.19 -1.62 -10.97
C THR A 166 -4.69 -1.38 -11.05
N PRO A 167 -4.05 -0.88 -9.96
CA PRO A 167 -2.61 -0.80 -9.93
C PRO A 167 -2.01 -2.20 -10.02
N CYS A 168 -0.87 -2.33 -10.68
CA CYS A 168 -0.08 -3.55 -10.58
C CYS A 168 0.61 -3.54 -9.22
N ASP A 169 0.04 -4.27 -8.26
CA ASP A 169 0.51 -4.27 -6.88
C ASP A 169 1.92 -4.88 -6.74
N SER A 170 2.63 -4.44 -5.70
CA SER A 170 3.91 -5.04 -5.35
C SER A 170 3.74 -6.49 -4.88
N ALA A 171 4.69 -7.36 -5.24
CA ALA A 171 4.75 -8.70 -4.69
C ALA A 171 4.93 -8.65 -3.16
N GLY A 172 4.10 -9.39 -2.43
CA GLY A 172 4.03 -9.35 -0.97
C GLY A 172 3.42 -10.62 -0.39
N SER A 173 3.10 -10.58 0.90
CA SER A 173 2.58 -11.74 1.65
C SER A 173 1.26 -11.49 2.39
N ASP A 174 0.76 -10.26 2.39
CA ASP A 174 -0.45 -9.87 3.11
C ASP A 174 -1.25 -8.87 2.26
N PHE A 175 -2.50 -9.23 1.96
CA PHE A 175 -3.40 -8.42 1.16
C PHE A 175 -4.83 -8.51 1.69
N TRP A 176 -5.49 -7.36 1.78
CA TRP A 176 -6.89 -7.25 2.15
C TRP A 176 -7.70 -6.71 0.97
N PHE A 177 -8.87 -7.30 0.73
CA PHE A 177 -9.85 -6.83 -0.25
C PHE A 177 -11.22 -6.81 0.40
N VAL A 178 -11.97 -5.72 0.27
CA VAL A 178 -13.33 -5.60 0.83
C VAL A 178 -14.28 -5.26 -0.31
N GLY A 179 -15.11 -6.23 -0.67
CA GLY A 179 -15.90 -6.22 -1.91
C GLY A 179 -16.05 -7.64 -2.45
N GLY A 180 -16.64 -7.78 -3.64
CA GLY A 180 -16.95 -9.09 -4.20
C GLY A 180 -18.13 -9.80 -3.52
N GLY A 181 -18.42 -11.00 -4.00
CA GLY A 181 -19.49 -11.89 -3.55
C GLY A 181 -19.64 -13.09 -4.48
N ALA A 182 -20.54 -14.00 -4.13
CA ALA A 182 -20.68 -15.31 -4.76
C ALA A 182 -22.15 -15.71 -4.93
N VAL A 183 -23.01 -14.72 -5.20
CA VAL A 183 -24.43 -14.92 -5.52
C VAL A 183 -24.64 -15.16 -7.02
N ALA A 184 -25.77 -15.75 -7.40
CA ALA A 184 -26.10 -16.02 -8.80
C ALA A 184 -25.98 -14.75 -9.67
N GLY A 185 -25.32 -14.89 -10.82
CA GLY A 185 -25.05 -13.77 -11.73
C GLY A 185 -23.88 -12.88 -11.31
N ARG A 186 -23.21 -13.14 -10.19
CA ARG A 186 -22.02 -12.40 -9.75
C ARG A 186 -20.81 -13.32 -9.67
N GLN A 187 -19.77 -12.99 -10.41
CA GLN A 187 -18.54 -13.76 -10.49
C GLN A 187 -17.39 -12.94 -9.89
N THR A 188 -17.02 -13.24 -8.65
CA THR A 188 -15.79 -12.75 -8.04
C THR A 188 -14.67 -13.79 -8.16
N ARG A 189 -13.47 -13.35 -8.54
CA ARG A 189 -12.27 -14.21 -8.61
C ARG A 189 -11.10 -13.54 -7.91
N VAL A 190 -10.39 -14.29 -7.07
CA VAL A 190 -9.07 -13.92 -6.57
C VAL A 190 -8.03 -14.38 -7.58
N VAL A 191 -7.19 -13.47 -8.04
CA VAL A 191 -6.11 -13.71 -9.00
C VAL A 191 -4.79 -13.67 -8.24
N LEU A 192 -4.08 -14.81 -8.20
CA LEU A 192 -2.81 -14.96 -7.53
C LEU A 192 -1.70 -15.12 -8.57
N VAL A 193 -0.66 -14.30 -8.50
CA VAL A 193 0.45 -14.27 -9.47
C VAL A 193 1.77 -14.50 -8.74
N ASN A 194 2.47 -15.58 -9.06
CA ASN A 194 3.77 -15.88 -8.47
C ASN A 194 4.90 -15.33 -9.37
N PRO A 195 5.63 -14.29 -8.94
CA PRO A 195 6.73 -13.73 -9.71
C PRO A 195 8.02 -14.54 -9.58
N ASP A 196 8.12 -15.49 -8.66
CA ASP A 196 9.37 -16.10 -8.24
C ASP A 196 9.64 -17.43 -8.98
N SER A 197 10.86 -17.96 -8.83
CA SER A 197 11.29 -19.24 -9.39
C SER A 197 10.91 -20.46 -8.52
N PHE A 198 10.28 -20.23 -7.37
CA PHE A 198 9.85 -21.26 -6.43
C PHE A 198 8.35 -21.17 -6.21
N ALA A 199 7.71 -22.28 -5.82
CA ALA A 199 6.29 -22.28 -5.52
C ALA A 199 5.98 -21.45 -4.27
N ALA A 200 4.82 -20.79 -4.26
CA ALA A 200 4.29 -20.06 -3.11
C ALA A 200 3.09 -20.82 -2.53
N SER A 201 2.95 -20.85 -1.21
CA SER A 201 1.80 -21.42 -0.51
C SER A 201 0.94 -20.31 0.06
N ILE A 202 -0.34 -20.26 -0.31
CA ILE A 202 -1.26 -19.17 0.01
C ILE A 202 -2.46 -19.70 0.79
N ASP A 203 -2.87 -18.97 1.82
CA ASP A 203 -4.16 -19.15 2.49
C ASP A 203 -5.08 -17.97 2.16
N LEU A 204 -6.37 -18.27 1.94
CA LEU A 204 -7.45 -17.30 1.81
C LEU A 204 -8.37 -17.41 3.01
N VAL A 205 -8.49 -16.33 3.79
CA VAL A 205 -9.51 -16.20 4.82
C VAL A 205 -10.62 -15.32 4.27
N ILE A 206 -11.84 -15.85 4.25
CA ILE A 206 -13.01 -15.19 3.68
C ILE A 206 -13.96 -14.86 4.83
N TYR A 207 -14.26 -13.58 4.99
CA TYR A 207 -15.24 -13.07 5.94
C TYR A 207 -16.54 -12.78 5.20
N GLY A 208 -17.66 -13.22 5.75
CA GLY A 208 -19.01 -12.95 5.24
C GLY A 208 -19.92 -12.36 6.31
N PRO A 209 -21.20 -12.12 6.00
CA PRO A 209 -22.15 -11.53 6.95
C PRO A 209 -22.36 -12.34 8.23
N ASN A 210 -22.16 -13.66 8.16
CA ASN A 210 -22.40 -14.59 9.26
C ASN A 210 -21.11 -15.07 9.94
N GLY A 211 -19.99 -14.36 9.75
CA GLY A 211 -18.69 -14.76 10.28
C GLY A 211 -17.70 -15.21 9.20
N VAL A 212 -16.61 -15.86 9.62
CA VAL A 212 -15.64 -16.51 8.71
C VAL A 212 -16.34 -17.63 7.95
N VAL A 213 -16.16 -17.65 6.63
CA VAL A 213 -16.64 -18.73 5.77
C VAL A 213 -15.71 -19.93 5.91
N ASP A 214 -16.27 -21.09 6.21
CA ASP A 214 -15.52 -22.35 6.20
C ASP A 214 -15.23 -22.78 4.75
N ALA A 215 -14.05 -22.41 4.27
CA ALA A 215 -13.56 -22.72 2.93
C ALA A 215 -12.22 -23.46 3.00
N PRO A 216 -12.19 -24.77 3.33
CA PRO A 216 -10.94 -25.53 3.44
C PRO A 216 -10.13 -25.54 2.15
N ALA A 217 -10.81 -25.52 0.99
CA ALA A 217 -10.19 -25.45 -0.33
C ALA A 217 -9.47 -24.12 -0.61
N GLY A 218 -9.66 -23.09 0.24
CA GLY A 218 -8.93 -21.82 0.18
C GLY A 218 -7.61 -21.83 0.95
N ARG A 219 -7.27 -22.91 1.66
CA ARG A 219 -6.03 -23.02 2.45
C ARG A 219 -4.99 -23.87 1.74
N GLY A 220 -3.71 -23.51 1.89
CA GLY A 220 -2.58 -24.27 1.33
C GLY A 220 -2.54 -24.26 -0.19
N LEU A 221 -3.07 -23.22 -0.85
CA LEU A 221 -3.07 -23.09 -2.29
C LEU A 221 -1.63 -22.95 -2.80
N VAL A 222 -1.21 -23.88 -3.67
CA VAL A 222 0.15 -23.87 -4.23
C VAL A 222 0.15 -23.16 -5.58
N VAL A 223 0.74 -21.97 -5.63
CA VAL A 223 0.95 -21.24 -6.89
C VAL A 223 2.34 -21.56 -7.43
N SER A 224 2.38 -22.25 -8.57
CA SER A 224 3.63 -22.66 -9.23
C SER A 224 4.52 -21.47 -9.62
N PRO A 225 5.84 -21.67 -9.75
CA PRO A 225 6.78 -20.63 -10.20
C PRO A 225 6.34 -19.95 -11.49
N LYS A 226 6.42 -18.62 -11.54
CA LYS A 226 6.08 -17.82 -12.74
C LYS A 226 4.69 -18.10 -13.32
N GLN A 227 3.75 -18.60 -12.51
CA GLN A 227 2.38 -18.91 -12.92
C GLN A 227 1.36 -17.99 -12.24
N ARG A 228 0.14 -18.03 -12.79
CA ARG A 228 -1.05 -17.40 -12.23
C ARG A 228 -2.07 -18.46 -11.86
N MET A 229 -2.78 -18.27 -10.76
CA MET A 229 -3.92 -19.09 -10.32
C MET A 229 -5.16 -18.20 -10.18
N TYR A 230 -6.30 -18.70 -10.62
CA TYR A 230 -7.61 -18.09 -10.37
C TYR A 230 -8.35 -18.92 -9.34
N VAL A 231 -8.86 -18.26 -8.31
CA VAL A 231 -9.67 -18.88 -7.27
C VAL A 231 -11.05 -18.23 -7.33
N ARG A 232 -12.07 -19.02 -7.70
CA ARG A 232 -13.42 -18.48 -7.86
C ARG A 232 -14.17 -18.49 -6.53
N MET A 233 -14.80 -17.38 -6.18
CA MET A 233 -15.56 -17.28 -4.93
C MET A 233 -16.88 -18.06 -4.96
N ASP A 234 -17.45 -18.29 -6.15
CA ASP A 234 -18.64 -19.15 -6.31
C ASP A 234 -18.39 -20.60 -5.89
N ALA A 235 -17.16 -21.08 -6.02
CA ALA A 235 -16.73 -22.40 -5.60
C ALA A 235 -16.30 -22.45 -4.13
N LEU A 236 -15.68 -21.38 -3.62
CA LEU A 236 -15.19 -21.34 -2.24
C LEU A 236 -16.24 -20.93 -1.21
N ALA A 237 -17.13 -20.01 -1.56
CA ALA A 237 -18.03 -19.35 -0.62
C ALA A 237 -19.41 -19.09 -1.25
N PRO A 238 -20.10 -20.11 -1.79
CA PRO A 238 -21.35 -19.94 -2.55
C PRO A 238 -22.42 -19.23 -1.73
N GLY A 239 -23.15 -18.31 -2.37
CA GLY A 239 -24.29 -17.60 -1.78
C GLY A 239 -23.94 -16.39 -0.91
N ILE A 240 -22.65 -16.11 -0.66
CA ILE A 240 -22.24 -14.93 0.11
C ILE A 240 -22.46 -13.65 -0.69
N THR A 241 -23.16 -12.68 -0.11
CA THR A 241 -23.56 -11.43 -0.77
C THR A 241 -22.44 -10.39 -0.81
N THR A 242 -21.64 -10.30 0.25
CA THR A 242 -20.51 -9.37 0.38
C THR A 242 -19.37 -10.07 1.12
N THR A 243 -18.13 -9.89 0.67
CA THR A 243 -16.95 -10.49 1.30
C THR A 243 -15.92 -9.46 1.75
N ALA A 244 -15.15 -9.81 2.77
CA ALA A 244 -13.78 -9.34 2.93
C ALA A 244 -12.84 -10.54 2.80
N ILE A 245 -11.76 -10.39 2.04
CA ILE A 245 -10.84 -11.46 1.68
C ILE A 245 -9.45 -11.06 2.17
N HIS A 246 -8.86 -11.90 3.02
CA HIS A 246 -7.47 -11.79 3.46
C HIS A 246 -6.64 -12.86 2.77
N VAL A 247 -5.66 -12.43 1.97
CA VAL A 247 -4.73 -13.30 1.26
C VAL A 247 -3.40 -13.31 2.00
N ILE A 248 -2.99 -14.49 2.46
CA ILE A 248 -1.78 -14.68 3.26
C ILE A 248 -0.84 -15.63 2.52
N ALA A 249 0.36 -15.16 2.17
CA ALA A 249 1.41 -16.05 1.70
C ALA A 249 2.16 -16.65 2.89
N ARG A 250 2.03 -17.96 3.11
CA ARG A 250 2.78 -18.69 4.15
C ARG A 250 4.24 -18.87 3.77
N THR A 251 4.51 -19.02 2.48
CA THR A 251 5.85 -19.12 1.91
C THR A 251 5.91 -18.39 0.56
N GLY A 252 7.05 -17.75 0.28
CA GLY A 252 7.24 -16.95 -0.92
C GLY A 252 6.48 -15.61 -0.88
N ARG A 253 6.37 -14.97 -2.04
CA ARG A 253 5.58 -13.74 -2.25
C ARG A 253 4.68 -13.90 -3.46
N ILE A 254 3.57 -13.19 -3.46
CA ILE A 254 2.56 -13.23 -4.50
C ILE A 254 2.13 -11.81 -4.87
N GLY A 255 1.64 -11.60 -6.08
CA GLY A 255 0.71 -10.52 -6.39
C GLY A 255 -0.71 -11.05 -6.22
N ALA A 256 -1.56 -10.32 -5.50
CA ALA A 256 -2.96 -10.67 -5.33
C ALA A 256 -3.84 -9.56 -5.90
N SER A 257 -4.92 -9.92 -6.56
CA SER A 257 -5.94 -8.98 -7.05
C SER A 257 -7.30 -9.67 -7.02
N VAL A 258 -8.37 -8.88 -6.96
CA VAL A 258 -9.74 -9.43 -6.96
C VAL A 258 -10.53 -8.75 -8.06
N ASP A 259 -11.04 -9.53 -9.00
CA ASP A 259 -12.00 -9.02 -10.00
C ASP A 259 -13.43 -9.42 -9.62
N ASP A 260 -14.37 -8.51 -9.88
CA ASP A 260 -15.79 -8.70 -9.66
C ASP A 260 -16.55 -8.31 -10.93
N ASP A 261 -17.31 -9.25 -11.46
CA ASP A 261 -18.20 -9.06 -12.61
C ASP A 261 -19.62 -9.44 -12.20
N GLN A 262 -20.60 -8.64 -12.60
CA GLN A 262 -22.00 -8.95 -12.32
C GLN A 262 -22.90 -8.79 -13.54
N MET A 263 -23.79 -9.76 -13.69
CA MET A 263 -24.89 -9.79 -14.63
C MET A 263 -26.24 -9.84 -13.91
N SER A 264 -27.25 -9.25 -14.54
CA SER A 264 -28.66 -9.40 -14.21
C SER A 264 -29.39 -9.97 -15.43
N GLY A 265 -29.69 -11.27 -15.40
CA GLY A 265 -30.11 -12.01 -16.58
C GLY A 265 -29.00 -11.96 -17.66
N LEU A 266 -29.33 -11.41 -18.83
CA LEU A 266 -28.37 -11.24 -19.94
C LEU A 266 -27.72 -9.84 -19.98
N ARG A 267 -28.02 -8.96 -19.02
CA ARG A 267 -27.50 -7.59 -18.97
C ARG A 267 -26.31 -7.51 -18.02
N SER A 268 -25.19 -6.95 -18.47
CA SER A 268 -24.09 -6.59 -17.57
C SER A 268 -24.55 -5.48 -16.61
N VAL A 269 -24.17 -5.63 -15.34
CA VAL A 269 -24.27 -4.60 -14.30
C VAL A 269 -22.96 -3.81 -14.22
N GLY A 270 -21.83 -4.42 -14.60
CA GLY A 270 -20.51 -3.84 -14.61
C GLY A 270 -19.44 -4.87 -14.24
N THR A 271 -18.19 -4.57 -14.61
CA THR A 271 -17.01 -5.35 -14.23
C THR A 271 -15.94 -4.40 -13.72
N GLU A 272 -15.33 -4.72 -12.58
CA GLU A 272 -14.30 -3.90 -11.96
C GLU A 272 -13.36 -4.74 -11.09
N TRP A 273 -12.15 -4.23 -10.86
CA TRP A 273 -11.25 -4.73 -9.83
C TRP A 273 -11.60 -4.16 -8.45
N VAL A 274 -11.66 -5.02 -7.44
CA VAL A 274 -11.69 -4.58 -6.03
C VAL A 274 -10.27 -4.15 -5.64
N PRO A 275 -10.02 -2.86 -5.33
CA PRO A 275 -8.68 -2.40 -4.98
C PRO A 275 -8.23 -2.96 -3.64
N ARG A 276 -6.93 -3.23 -3.52
CA ARG A 276 -6.29 -3.65 -2.27
C ARG A 276 -6.52 -2.59 -1.18
N ALA A 277 -7.14 -3.00 -0.08
CA ALA A 277 -7.32 -2.20 1.12
C ALA A 277 -5.99 -2.03 1.87
N ALA A 278 -5.89 -0.94 2.63
CA ALA A 278 -4.91 -0.83 3.69
C ALA A 278 -5.13 -1.91 4.76
N ALA A 279 -4.07 -2.19 5.52
CA ALA A 279 -4.13 -3.13 6.63
C ALA A 279 -5.18 -2.69 7.68
N PRO A 280 -5.74 -3.64 8.46
CA PRO A 280 -6.70 -3.34 9.51
C PRO A 280 -6.23 -2.22 10.44
N ALA A 281 -7.07 -1.24 10.68
CA ALA A 281 -6.74 -0.07 11.51
C ALA A 281 -7.96 0.44 12.28
N LYS A 282 -7.72 1.15 13.38
CA LYS A 282 -8.79 1.81 14.16
C LYS A 282 -9.36 3.06 13.49
N THR A 283 -8.61 3.65 12.56
CA THR A 283 -9.10 4.74 11.70
C THR A 283 -8.88 4.32 10.26
N VAL A 284 -9.94 4.26 9.47
CA VAL A 284 -9.92 3.88 8.06
C VAL A 284 -10.66 4.93 7.26
N TYR A 285 -10.07 5.37 6.16
CA TYR A 285 -10.75 6.28 5.24
C TYR A 285 -11.14 5.53 3.97
N VAL A 286 -12.34 5.76 3.45
CA VAL A 286 -12.76 5.26 2.13
C VAL A 286 -12.90 6.46 1.21
N PRO A 287 -11.79 6.91 0.56
CA PRO A 287 -11.83 8.00 -0.39
C PRO A 287 -12.39 7.52 -1.74
N GLY A 288 -12.78 8.46 -2.60
CA GLY A 288 -13.30 8.10 -3.92
C GLY A 288 -14.74 7.61 -3.88
N VAL A 289 -15.59 8.16 -3.00
CA VAL A 289 -17.04 8.11 -3.22
C VAL A 289 -17.34 9.03 -4.39
N PHE A 290 -17.58 8.44 -5.55
CA PHE A 290 -17.74 9.16 -6.81
C PHE A 290 -19.12 9.80 -6.86
N PRO A 291 -19.24 11.02 -7.41
CA PRO A 291 -20.52 11.65 -7.56
C PRO A 291 -21.31 10.99 -8.69
N GLY A 292 -22.62 11.08 -8.62
CA GLY A 292 -23.53 10.48 -9.58
C GLY A 292 -24.63 9.68 -8.91
N ASN A 293 -25.66 9.38 -9.69
CA ASN A 293 -26.78 8.59 -9.22
C ASN A 293 -26.39 7.11 -9.05
N GLY A 294 -27.01 6.44 -8.11
CA GLY A 294 -26.90 5.00 -7.93
C GLY A 294 -26.66 4.59 -6.48
N VAL A 295 -26.58 3.28 -6.27
CA VAL A 295 -26.42 2.70 -4.93
C VAL A 295 -24.96 2.87 -4.47
N ARG A 296 -24.75 3.17 -3.18
CA ARG A 296 -23.43 3.23 -2.53
C ARG A 296 -23.45 2.28 -1.35
N VAL A 297 -22.80 1.13 -1.48
CA VAL A 297 -22.79 0.10 -0.42
C VAL A 297 -21.42 0.10 0.25
N LEU A 298 -21.36 0.61 1.48
CA LEU A 298 -20.19 0.50 2.35
C LEU A 298 -20.18 -0.89 2.97
N ALA A 299 -19.06 -1.59 2.91
CA ALA A 299 -18.82 -2.86 3.59
C ALA A 299 -17.69 -2.68 4.60
N ILE A 300 -17.86 -3.20 5.81
CA ILE A 300 -16.91 -3.09 6.92
C ILE A 300 -16.72 -4.48 7.51
N ALA A 301 -15.47 -4.89 7.72
CA ALA A 301 -15.12 -6.15 8.37
C ALA A 301 -14.28 -5.91 9.63
N ALA A 302 -14.51 -6.72 10.65
CA ALA A 302 -13.82 -6.66 11.95
C ALA A 302 -13.04 -7.95 12.21
N PRO A 303 -11.78 -8.06 11.75
CA PRO A 303 -10.96 -9.28 11.93
C PRO A 303 -10.32 -9.40 13.32
N GLY A 304 -10.71 -8.56 14.28
CA GLY A 304 -9.96 -8.27 15.51
C GLY A 304 -10.26 -9.17 16.72
N GLY A 305 -11.01 -10.26 16.57
CA GLY A 305 -11.39 -11.15 17.68
C GLY A 305 -12.44 -10.58 18.65
N ALA A 306 -13.02 -9.41 18.34
CA ALA A 306 -14.06 -8.75 19.10
C ALA A 306 -14.97 -7.94 18.17
N ASP A 307 -16.19 -7.68 18.61
CA ASP A 307 -17.12 -6.79 17.91
C ASP A 307 -16.50 -5.39 17.81
N ALA A 308 -16.67 -4.75 16.65
CA ALA A 308 -16.19 -3.40 16.41
C ALA A 308 -17.34 -2.40 16.49
N GLN A 309 -17.18 -1.38 17.34
CA GLN A 309 -18.06 -0.23 17.36
C GLN A 309 -17.48 0.83 16.44
N VAL A 310 -18.15 1.08 15.31
CA VAL A 310 -17.63 1.96 14.26
C VAL A 310 -18.45 3.23 14.20
N SER A 311 -17.79 4.38 14.31
CA SER A 311 -18.35 5.70 14.05
C SER A 311 -18.00 6.15 12.63
N ILE A 312 -18.95 6.73 11.91
CA ILE A 312 -18.83 7.13 10.50
C ILE A 312 -18.99 8.64 10.40
N ARG A 313 -18.05 9.27 9.68
CA ARG A 313 -18.12 10.68 9.25
C ARG A 313 -18.01 10.75 7.73
N VAL A 314 -18.66 11.74 7.14
CA VAL A 314 -18.62 12.03 5.71
C VAL A 314 -17.86 13.34 5.51
N ILE A 315 -16.79 13.30 4.73
CA ILE A 315 -15.99 14.46 4.36
C ILE A 315 -16.37 14.89 2.95
N THR A 316 -16.86 16.12 2.80
CA THR A 316 -17.31 16.69 1.52
C THR A 316 -16.54 17.97 1.19
N LYS A 317 -16.83 18.59 0.04
CA LYS A 317 -16.27 19.92 -0.30
C LYS A 317 -16.72 21.02 0.67
N ASP A 318 -17.87 20.83 1.33
CA ASP A 318 -18.50 21.83 2.21
C ASP A 318 -18.14 21.59 3.69
N GLY A 319 -17.31 20.59 3.98
CA GLY A 319 -16.91 20.19 5.33
C GLY A 319 -17.27 18.76 5.66
N ALA A 320 -16.92 18.36 6.89
CA ALA A 320 -17.15 17.03 7.42
C ALA A 320 -18.35 17.01 8.39
N PHE A 321 -19.22 16.01 8.26
CA PHE A 321 -20.40 15.83 9.13
C PHE A 321 -20.60 14.37 9.53
N GLN A 322 -21.40 14.14 10.58
CA GLN A 322 -21.88 12.81 10.96
C GLN A 322 -23.25 12.58 10.30
N PRO A 323 -23.43 11.50 9.53
CA PRO A 323 -24.70 11.25 8.86
C PRO A 323 -25.76 10.76 9.84
N ALA A 324 -26.92 11.43 9.89
CA ALA A 324 -28.02 11.00 10.75
C ALA A 324 -28.42 9.53 10.46
N GLU A 325 -28.69 8.77 11.52
CA GLU A 325 -29.11 7.35 11.47
C GLU A 325 -28.09 6.37 10.87
N ARG A 326 -26.91 6.84 10.46
CA ARG A 326 -25.81 6.04 9.87
C ARG A 326 -24.45 6.46 10.39
N ASP A 327 -24.41 7.22 11.49
CA ASP A 327 -23.19 7.70 12.13
C ASP A 327 -22.51 6.63 12.97
N ARG A 328 -23.21 5.53 13.30
CA ARG A 328 -22.65 4.38 14.02
C ARG A 328 -23.15 3.05 13.49
N VAL A 329 -22.32 2.02 13.61
CA VAL A 329 -22.64 0.64 13.31
C VAL A 329 -21.81 -0.30 14.19
N THR A 330 -22.42 -1.37 14.67
CA THR A 330 -21.71 -2.49 15.29
C THR A 330 -21.41 -3.53 14.21
N VAL A 331 -20.15 -3.92 14.08
CA VAL A 331 -19.71 -5.00 13.20
C VAL A 331 -19.33 -6.19 14.07
N PRO A 332 -20.10 -7.29 14.04
CA PRO A 332 -19.77 -8.48 14.84
C PRO A 332 -18.38 -9.01 14.50
N ASN A 333 -17.72 -9.64 15.48
CA ASN A 333 -16.41 -10.24 15.28
C ASN A 333 -16.38 -11.18 14.06
N ASP A 334 -15.29 -11.09 13.30
CA ASP A 334 -15.00 -11.92 12.14
C ASP A 334 -16.12 -11.92 11.09
N SER A 335 -16.91 -10.85 11.01
CA SER A 335 -18.01 -10.71 10.07
C SER A 335 -17.87 -9.47 9.18
N VAL A 336 -18.74 -9.38 8.18
CA VAL A 336 -18.86 -8.23 7.29
C VAL A 336 -20.25 -7.63 7.38
N VAL A 337 -20.34 -6.35 7.74
CA VAL A 337 -21.60 -5.59 7.69
C VAL A 337 -21.62 -4.70 6.46
N SER A 338 -22.75 -4.68 5.76
CA SER A 338 -23.01 -3.80 4.60
C SER A 338 -24.03 -2.73 4.96
N LEU A 339 -23.75 -1.47 4.59
CA LEU A 339 -24.60 -0.30 4.81
C LEU A 339 -24.88 0.40 3.47
N ASP A 340 -26.14 0.71 3.22
CA ASP A 340 -26.53 1.62 2.13
C ASP A 340 -26.27 3.08 2.55
N MET A 341 -25.37 3.73 1.83
CA MET A 341 -24.93 5.12 2.02
C MET A 341 -25.50 6.06 0.95
N SER A 342 -26.44 5.62 0.12
CA SER A 342 -27.00 6.44 -0.97
C SER A 342 -27.77 7.66 -0.47
N SER A 343 -28.57 7.52 0.59
CA SER A 343 -29.29 8.67 1.19
C SER A 343 -28.37 9.65 1.89
N VAL A 344 -27.20 9.18 2.34
CA VAL A 344 -26.16 9.98 3.00
C VAL A 344 -25.36 10.78 1.97
N THR A 345 -24.95 10.13 0.88
CA THR A 345 -24.10 10.74 -0.15
C THR A 345 -24.91 11.59 -1.13
N GLN A 346 -26.17 11.25 -1.40
CA GLN A 346 -27.09 11.98 -2.29
C GLN A 346 -26.48 12.28 -3.68
N GLY A 347 -25.63 11.37 -4.17
CA GLY A 347 -24.89 11.53 -5.42
C GLY A 347 -23.81 12.62 -5.40
N GLN A 348 -23.54 13.22 -4.24
CA GLN A 348 -22.41 14.12 -4.02
C GLN A 348 -21.13 13.33 -3.78
N PRO A 349 -19.98 13.90 -4.17
CA PRO A 349 -18.72 13.23 -3.95
C PRO A 349 -18.25 13.38 -2.51
N ALA A 350 -17.59 12.35 -1.98
CA ALA A 350 -17.16 12.34 -0.59
C ALA A 350 -15.94 11.42 -0.33
N THR A 351 -15.42 11.53 0.89
CA THR A 351 -14.59 10.52 1.54
C THR A 351 -15.27 10.12 2.84
N LEU A 352 -15.36 8.83 3.13
CA LEU A 352 -15.85 8.36 4.44
C LEU A 352 -14.66 8.23 5.40
N GLU A 353 -14.83 8.69 6.63
CA GLU A 353 -13.91 8.45 7.75
C GLU A 353 -14.60 7.51 8.74
N LEU A 354 -14.00 6.36 8.98
CA LEU A 354 -14.46 5.35 9.91
C LEU A 354 -13.49 5.31 11.10
N THR A 355 -14.01 5.46 12.31
CA THR A 355 -13.24 5.31 13.56
C THR A 355 -13.84 4.19 14.38
N SER A 356 -13.00 3.29 14.88
CA SER A 356 -13.41 2.12 15.64
C SER A 356 -12.52 1.88 16.86
N ASP A 357 -13.09 1.22 17.87
CA ASP A 357 -12.40 0.76 19.07
C ASP A 357 -11.43 -0.41 18.80
N THR A 358 -11.72 -1.24 17.78
CA THR A 358 -10.87 -2.33 17.30
C THR A 358 -10.46 -2.14 15.82
N PRO A 359 -9.40 -2.82 15.32
CA PRO A 359 -9.00 -2.71 13.93
C PRO A 359 -10.07 -3.22 12.96
N ILE A 360 -10.39 -2.43 11.94
CA ILE A 360 -11.33 -2.78 10.87
C ILE A 360 -10.68 -2.63 9.50
N VAL A 361 -11.28 -3.28 8.49
CA VAL A 361 -11.06 -2.98 7.07
C VAL A 361 -12.38 -2.61 6.42
N ALA A 362 -12.34 -1.78 5.39
CA ALA A 362 -13.57 -1.32 4.72
C ALA A 362 -13.38 -1.21 3.21
N GLY A 363 -14.49 -1.20 2.50
CA GLY A 363 -14.56 -0.94 1.06
C GLY A 363 -15.96 -0.49 0.69
N MET A 364 -16.10 0.13 -0.49
CA MET A 364 -17.39 0.58 -0.99
C MET A 364 -17.59 0.13 -2.42
N ARG A 365 -18.71 -0.53 -2.67
CA ARG A 365 -19.21 -0.80 -4.01
C ARG A 365 -20.13 0.33 -4.46
N GLN A 366 -19.92 0.83 -5.66
CA GLN A 366 -20.64 1.98 -6.21
C GLN A 366 -21.28 1.58 -7.53
N PHE A 367 -22.58 1.77 -7.65
CA PHE A 367 -23.34 1.51 -8.87
C PHE A 367 -23.62 2.81 -9.60
N PHE A 368 -23.60 2.77 -10.93
CA PHE A 368 -23.87 3.91 -11.79
C PHE A 368 -24.97 3.57 -12.78
N GLY A 369 -25.83 4.55 -13.09
CA GLY A 369 -26.99 4.38 -13.95
C GLY A 369 -28.27 4.76 -13.23
N THR A 370 -29.38 4.11 -13.62
CA THR A 370 -30.70 4.34 -13.05
C THR A 370 -31.16 3.14 -12.23
N LYS A 371 -32.24 3.30 -11.45
CA LYS A 371 -32.85 2.16 -10.73
C LYS A 371 -33.28 1.00 -11.66
N ARG A 372 -33.58 1.29 -12.92
CA ARG A 372 -34.04 0.28 -13.92
C ARG A 372 -32.92 -0.28 -14.79
N GLN A 373 -31.77 0.39 -14.83
CA GLN A 373 -30.64 0.02 -15.68
C GLN A 373 -29.34 0.47 -15.03
N GLN A 374 -28.56 -0.49 -14.57
CA GLN A 374 -27.18 -0.23 -14.16
C GLN A 374 -26.30 -0.18 -15.41
N ASN A 375 -25.44 0.82 -15.47
CA ASN A 375 -24.51 1.08 -16.55
C ASN A 375 -23.09 0.68 -16.17
N ASP A 376 -22.68 0.72 -14.91
CA ASP A 376 -21.38 0.16 -14.52
C ASP A 376 -21.27 0.07 -13.00
N THR A 377 -20.18 -0.52 -12.52
CA THR A 377 -19.82 -0.52 -11.11
C THR A 377 -18.37 -0.10 -10.90
N ALA A 378 -18.11 0.64 -9.83
CA ALA A 378 -16.77 0.95 -9.38
C ALA A 378 -16.57 0.56 -7.91
N TYR A 379 -15.31 0.48 -7.48
CA TYR A 379 -14.95 0.21 -6.10
C TYR A 379 -14.08 1.31 -5.49
N ALA A 380 -14.33 1.61 -4.22
CA ALA A 380 -13.39 2.30 -3.36
C ALA A 380 -12.99 1.36 -2.22
N THR A 381 -11.84 1.60 -1.59
CA THR A 381 -11.30 0.73 -0.54
C THR A 381 -10.77 1.55 0.62
N GLY A 382 -10.63 0.91 1.79
CA GLY A 382 -10.02 1.50 2.97
C GLY A 382 -8.57 1.89 2.69
N ALA A 383 -8.21 3.11 3.03
CA ALA A 383 -6.91 3.71 2.80
C ALA A 383 -6.44 4.47 4.06
N GLN A 384 -5.13 4.72 4.11
CA GLN A 384 -4.50 5.58 5.11
C GLN A 384 -4.03 6.89 4.46
N PRO A 385 -4.05 8.02 5.19
CA PRO A 385 -3.53 9.27 4.67
C PRO A 385 -2.05 9.16 4.30
N LEU A 386 -1.72 9.68 3.13
CA LEU A 386 -0.40 9.72 2.53
C LEU A 386 0.39 10.91 3.08
N THR A 387 1.69 10.70 3.24
CA THR A 387 2.67 11.75 3.57
C THR A 387 3.74 11.91 2.49
N THR A 388 3.71 11.07 1.47
CA THR A 388 4.66 11.03 0.36
C THR A 388 3.95 11.11 -0.98
N THR A 389 4.74 11.23 -2.05
CA THR A 389 4.24 11.27 -3.44
C THR A 389 3.40 10.03 -3.77
N ALA A 390 2.34 10.23 -4.54
CA ALA A 390 1.56 9.14 -5.14
C ALA A 390 1.28 9.44 -6.61
N ALA A 391 1.09 8.40 -7.41
CA ALA A 391 0.84 8.55 -8.84
C ALA A 391 0.01 7.42 -9.42
N VAL A 392 -0.65 7.70 -10.55
CA VAL A 392 -1.37 6.71 -11.36
C VAL A 392 -1.05 6.91 -12.83
N SER A 393 -0.68 5.83 -13.53
CA SER A 393 -0.35 5.86 -14.96
C SER A 393 -1.53 5.43 -15.83
N GLY A 394 -1.44 5.70 -17.13
CA GLY A 394 -2.39 5.16 -18.11
C GLY A 394 -3.77 5.81 -18.11
N LEU A 395 -3.90 7.07 -17.69
CA LEU A 395 -5.18 7.79 -17.73
C LEU A 395 -5.52 8.26 -19.16
N PRO A 396 -6.75 8.05 -19.65
CA PRO A 396 -7.12 8.32 -21.04
C PRO A 396 -7.25 9.82 -21.37
N VAL A 397 -6.93 10.18 -22.63
CA VAL A 397 -7.09 11.53 -23.21
C VAL A 397 -8.28 11.59 -24.19
N GLN A 398 -9.18 10.61 -24.18
CA GLN A 398 -10.25 10.50 -25.18
C GLN A 398 -11.34 11.57 -25.00
N GLY A 399 -11.94 12.01 -26.11
CA GLY A 399 -12.87 13.15 -26.14
C GLY A 399 -14.18 12.95 -25.36
N ALA A 400 -14.61 11.71 -25.12
CA ALA A 400 -15.80 11.36 -24.33
C ALA A 400 -15.46 10.93 -22.89
N THR A 401 -14.19 11.07 -22.49
CA THR A 401 -13.72 10.66 -21.17
C THR A 401 -13.38 11.86 -20.30
N ARG A 402 -13.79 11.78 -19.04
CA ARG A 402 -13.51 12.77 -18.01
C ARG A 402 -12.70 12.11 -16.91
N VAL A 403 -11.56 12.72 -16.58
CA VAL A 403 -10.70 12.29 -15.48
C VAL A 403 -10.79 13.31 -14.36
N ARG A 404 -10.98 12.84 -13.13
CA ARG A 404 -10.93 13.66 -11.92
C ARG A 404 -10.03 13.02 -10.88
N VAL A 405 -9.40 13.86 -10.06
CA VAL A 405 -8.69 13.43 -8.86
C VAL A 405 -9.37 14.04 -7.64
N ALA A 406 -9.71 13.18 -6.69
CA ALA A 406 -10.25 13.55 -5.39
C ALA A 406 -9.11 13.64 -4.39
N LEU A 407 -8.92 14.81 -3.78
CA LEU A 407 -7.90 15.10 -2.78
C LEU A 407 -8.57 15.43 -1.46
N THR A 408 -8.37 14.61 -0.43
CA THR A 408 -9.01 14.81 0.89
C THR A 408 -7.97 15.14 1.94
N ALA A 409 -8.22 16.16 2.76
CA ALA A 409 -7.38 16.51 3.90
C ALA A 409 -8.19 16.28 5.18
N PRO A 410 -8.09 15.10 5.83
CA PRO A 410 -9.05 14.72 6.88
C PRO A 410 -8.91 15.51 8.18
N LYS A 411 -7.69 15.94 8.54
CA LYS A 411 -7.39 16.55 9.85
C LYS A 411 -6.87 17.98 9.78
N GLY A 412 -5.83 18.22 8.98
CA GLY A 412 -5.20 19.54 8.81
C GLY A 412 -5.22 19.97 7.35
N GLU A 413 -4.94 21.25 7.08
CA GLU A 413 -4.80 21.74 5.71
C GLU A 413 -3.65 21.00 5.00
N ALA A 414 -3.94 20.51 3.79
CA ALA A 414 -2.95 19.87 2.95
C ALA A 414 -2.61 20.75 1.74
N LYS A 415 -1.33 20.80 1.36
CA LYS A 415 -0.83 21.49 0.17
C LYS A 415 -0.10 20.49 -0.71
N VAL A 416 -0.58 20.30 -1.93
CA VAL A 416 0.00 19.34 -2.85
C VAL A 416 0.24 19.98 -4.21
N GLN A 417 1.30 19.55 -4.88
CA GLN A 417 1.53 19.84 -6.28
C GLN A 417 1.01 18.69 -7.12
N VAL A 418 0.13 18.99 -8.08
CA VAL A 418 -0.38 18.04 -9.07
C VAL A 418 0.30 18.32 -10.40
N SER A 419 0.87 17.29 -11.02
CA SER A 419 1.48 17.40 -12.36
C SER A 419 1.10 16.22 -13.25
N LEU A 420 1.21 16.42 -14.56
CA LEU A 420 0.90 15.40 -15.57
C LEU A 420 2.18 14.97 -16.29
N LEU A 421 2.30 13.68 -16.61
CA LEU A 421 3.35 13.13 -17.48
C LEU A 421 2.70 12.55 -18.74
N PRO A 422 2.67 13.28 -19.87
CA PRO A 422 2.13 12.78 -21.13
C PRO A 422 2.93 11.59 -21.67
N TYR A 423 2.25 10.54 -22.14
CA TYR A 423 2.91 9.48 -22.90
C TYR A 423 3.07 9.89 -24.38
N LEU A 424 4.31 10.18 -24.76
CA LEU A 424 4.70 10.70 -26.08
C LEU A 424 5.13 9.61 -27.07
N GLY A 425 4.99 8.34 -26.70
CA GLY A 425 5.42 7.20 -27.49
C GLY A 425 6.60 6.45 -26.88
N LYS A 426 6.94 5.33 -27.51
CA LYS A 426 8.04 4.46 -27.07
C LYS A 426 9.37 5.23 -27.09
N ASP A 427 10.22 4.98 -26.10
CA ASP A 427 11.57 5.56 -25.97
C ASP A 427 11.61 7.08 -25.72
N GLN A 428 10.46 7.74 -25.58
CA GLN A 428 10.37 9.14 -25.18
C GLN A 428 10.29 9.27 -23.64
N VAL A 429 11.05 10.21 -23.09
CA VAL A 429 11.00 10.56 -21.67
C VAL A 429 10.04 11.72 -21.48
N SER A 430 9.12 11.59 -20.53
CA SER A 430 8.20 12.65 -20.16
C SER A 430 8.75 13.46 -19.00
N THR A 431 8.63 14.78 -19.11
CA THR A 431 8.80 15.72 -17.99
C THR A 431 7.43 16.16 -17.45
N PRO A 432 7.35 16.62 -16.19
CA PRO A 432 6.13 17.18 -15.63
C PRO A 432 5.62 18.37 -16.45
N VAL A 433 4.33 18.33 -16.82
CA VAL A 433 3.61 19.44 -17.45
C VAL A 433 2.36 19.79 -16.63
N GLN A 434 1.79 20.97 -16.87
CA GLN A 434 0.57 21.45 -16.20
C GLN A 434 0.66 21.35 -14.67
N VAL A 435 1.81 21.74 -14.12
CA VAL A 435 2.07 21.76 -12.69
C VAL A 435 1.12 22.76 -12.02
N GLN A 436 0.36 22.29 -11.04
CA GLN A 436 -0.62 23.07 -10.31
C GLN A 436 -0.48 22.82 -8.81
N ASP A 437 -0.30 23.88 -8.03
CA ASP A 437 -0.40 23.80 -6.57
C ASP A 437 -1.88 23.82 -6.16
N VAL A 438 -2.23 22.93 -5.24
CA VAL A 438 -3.60 22.73 -4.75
C VAL A 438 -3.59 22.74 -3.23
N THR A 439 -4.32 23.69 -2.65
CA THR A 439 -4.62 23.73 -1.22
C THR A 439 -5.93 23.01 -0.96
N ILE A 440 -5.93 22.09 0.01
CA ILE A 440 -7.09 21.32 0.43
C ILE A 440 -7.38 21.72 1.89
N PRO A 441 -8.46 22.46 2.15
CA PRO A 441 -8.83 22.84 3.50
C PRO A 441 -9.03 21.62 4.41
N ALA A 442 -8.71 21.76 5.70
CA ALA A 442 -8.92 20.72 6.69
C ALA A 442 -10.39 20.26 6.75
N GLY A 443 -10.60 18.95 6.83
CA GLY A 443 -11.93 18.35 6.89
C GLY A 443 -12.73 18.49 5.59
N THR A 444 -12.06 18.63 4.44
CA THR A 444 -12.72 18.74 3.13
C THR A 444 -12.13 17.82 2.06
N VAL A 445 -12.87 17.64 0.97
CA VAL A 445 -12.38 17.02 -0.27
C VAL A 445 -12.48 17.99 -1.45
N VAL A 446 -11.40 18.10 -2.22
CA VAL A 446 -11.32 18.87 -3.47
C VAL A 446 -11.33 17.91 -4.64
N TRP A 447 -12.21 18.15 -5.61
CA TRP A 447 -12.28 17.38 -6.85
C TRP A 447 -11.70 18.18 -8.00
N LEU A 448 -10.49 17.81 -8.41
CA LEU A 448 -9.75 18.48 -9.47
C LEU A 448 -10.05 17.80 -10.82
N PRO A 449 -10.76 18.46 -11.75
CA PRO A 449 -10.88 17.96 -13.12
C PRO A 449 -9.54 18.05 -13.84
N LEU A 450 -9.14 16.97 -14.49
CA LEU A 450 -7.89 16.90 -15.24
C LEU A 450 -8.17 16.83 -16.73
N ARG A 451 -7.46 17.69 -17.48
CA ARG A 451 -7.46 17.68 -18.93
C ARG A 451 -6.05 17.98 -19.42
N LEU A 452 -5.46 17.03 -20.13
CA LEU A 452 -4.19 17.25 -20.81
C LEU A 452 -4.39 18.26 -21.96
N ARG A 453 -3.56 19.29 -22.01
CA ARG A 453 -3.63 20.40 -23.00
C ARG A 453 -2.70 20.18 -24.20
N GLN A 454 -2.23 18.95 -24.40
CA GLN A 454 -1.36 18.55 -25.49
C GLN A 454 -1.71 17.14 -25.97
N SER A 455 -1.21 16.76 -27.15
CA SER A 455 -1.41 15.42 -27.70
C SER A 455 -0.57 14.39 -26.92
N ALA A 456 -1.22 13.30 -26.50
CA ALA A 456 -0.61 12.11 -25.92
C ALA A 456 -1.61 10.95 -26.02
N ALA A 457 -1.13 9.70 -26.05
CA ALA A 457 -2.06 8.56 -26.07
C ALA A 457 -2.76 8.34 -24.71
N TRP A 458 -2.07 8.70 -23.64
CA TRP A 458 -2.52 8.69 -22.25
C TRP A 458 -1.58 9.57 -21.41
N PHE A 459 -1.88 9.78 -20.13
CA PHE A 459 -1.01 10.49 -19.21
C PHE A 459 -0.95 9.83 -17.83
N THR A 460 0.13 10.10 -17.11
CA THR A 460 0.26 9.80 -15.67
C THR A 460 -0.05 11.05 -14.88
N VAL A 461 -0.69 10.90 -13.72
CA VAL A 461 -0.84 11.99 -12.75
C VAL A 461 0.07 11.71 -11.57
N VAL A 462 0.78 12.74 -11.13
CA VAL A 462 1.65 12.70 -9.95
C VAL A 462 1.14 13.75 -8.96
N VAL A 463 0.97 13.35 -7.71
CA VAL A 463 0.58 14.23 -6.59
C VAL A 463 1.70 14.20 -5.57
N THR A 464 2.37 15.34 -5.39
CA THR A 464 3.53 15.51 -4.51
C THR A 464 3.17 16.43 -3.34
N PRO A 465 3.36 16.02 -2.07
CA PRO A 465 3.10 16.90 -0.93
C PRO A 465 4.09 18.07 -0.84
N GLN A 466 3.63 19.23 -0.35
CA GLN A 466 4.44 20.43 -0.13
C GLN A 466 4.35 20.87 1.35
N ASN A 467 5.19 20.29 2.23
CA ASN A 467 5.13 20.54 3.68
C ASN A 467 3.69 20.48 4.23
N SER A 468 3.02 19.38 3.92
CA SER A 468 1.57 19.23 3.99
C SER A 468 1.14 18.39 5.17
N ALA A 469 -0.07 18.64 5.71
CA ALA A 469 -0.75 17.62 6.50
C ALA A 469 -0.99 16.34 5.64
N PRO A 470 -1.13 15.17 6.27
CA PRO A 470 -1.46 13.94 5.55
C PRO A 470 -2.76 14.05 4.76
N PHE A 471 -2.79 13.48 3.56
CA PHE A 471 -3.89 13.62 2.60
C PHE A 471 -4.25 12.27 1.95
N LEU A 472 -5.46 12.14 1.41
CA LEU A 472 -5.87 10.97 0.65
C LEU A 472 -6.05 11.36 -0.82
N VAL A 473 -5.78 10.43 -1.72
CA VAL A 473 -5.99 10.60 -3.16
C VAL A 473 -6.78 9.43 -3.70
N ALA A 474 -7.77 9.73 -4.55
CA ALA A 474 -8.40 8.76 -5.43
C ALA A 474 -8.60 9.40 -6.80
N HIS A 475 -8.77 8.58 -7.83
CA HIS A 475 -9.14 9.08 -9.15
C HIS A 475 -10.43 8.44 -9.62
N GLU A 476 -11.08 9.12 -10.56
CA GLU A 476 -12.24 8.64 -11.28
C GLU A 476 -12.01 8.88 -12.77
N VAL A 477 -12.32 7.88 -13.57
CA VAL A 477 -12.46 7.98 -15.01
C VAL A 477 -13.89 7.63 -15.36
N LEU A 478 -14.61 8.60 -15.92
CA LEU A 478 -15.95 8.41 -16.44
C LEU A 478 -15.91 8.59 -17.96
N GLU A 479 -16.45 7.64 -18.69
CA GLU A 479 -16.61 7.74 -20.13
C GLU A 479 -18.07 7.68 -20.54
N SER A 480 -18.52 8.68 -21.28
CA SER A 480 -19.86 8.69 -21.86
C SER A 480 -19.93 7.76 -23.07
N SER A 481 -20.92 6.87 -23.07
CA SER A 481 -21.09 5.85 -24.11
C SER A 481 -22.58 5.71 -24.48
N SER A 482 -22.84 5.43 -25.76
CA SER A 482 -24.19 5.17 -26.26
C SER A 482 -24.82 3.90 -25.66
N PHE A 483 -24.02 3.04 -25.05
CA PHE A 483 -24.46 1.83 -24.34
C PHE A 483 -24.58 2.04 -22.83
N GLY A 484 -24.59 3.29 -22.37
CA GLY A 484 -24.52 3.68 -20.96
C GLY A 484 -23.09 3.98 -20.54
N ASP A 485 -22.92 4.95 -19.64
CA ASP A 485 -21.62 5.39 -19.15
C ASP A 485 -20.80 4.25 -18.53
N LEU A 486 -19.49 4.33 -18.71
CA LEU A 486 -18.52 3.42 -18.11
C LEU A 486 -17.73 4.19 -17.05
N VAL A 487 -17.40 3.54 -15.93
CA VAL A 487 -16.71 4.20 -14.83
C VAL A 487 -15.69 3.28 -14.19
N THR A 488 -14.55 3.85 -13.81
CA THR A 488 -13.55 3.14 -13.01
C THR A 488 -12.75 4.13 -12.18
N GLY A 489 -12.05 3.62 -11.18
CA GLY A 489 -11.11 4.37 -10.38
C GLY A 489 -10.88 3.71 -9.03
N TYR A 490 -9.90 4.23 -8.30
CA TYR A 490 -9.53 3.66 -7.00
C TYR A 490 -8.72 4.66 -6.15
N PRO A 491 -8.69 4.46 -4.82
CA PRO A 491 -7.75 5.11 -3.90
C PRO A 491 -6.29 4.78 -4.22
N TRP A 492 -5.41 5.77 -4.17
CA TRP A 492 -4.00 5.57 -4.49
C TRP A 492 -3.19 5.09 -3.28
N GLN A 493 -2.10 4.40 -3.58
CA GLN A 493 -1.06 4.05 -2.62
C GLN A 493 0.13 5.02 -2.76
N PRO A 494 0.92 5.25 -1.69
CA PRO A 494 2.14 6.03 -1.80
C PRO A 494 3.15 5.32 -2.72
N LEU A 495 3.99 6.10 -3.40
CA LEU A 495 5.12 5.55 -4.14
C LEU A 495 6.05 4.81 -3.18
N ARG A 496 6.51 3.62 -3.59
CA ARG A 496 7.62 2.96 -2.93
C ARG A 496 8.91 3.60 -3.42
N THR A 497 9.56 4.36 -2.54
CA THR A 497 10.82 5.05 -2.84
C THR A 497 11.94 4.59 -1.92
N GLU A 498 11.61 4.29 -0.67
CA GLU A 498 12.59 4.02 0.39
C GLU A 498 12.18 2.81 1.24
N VAL A 499 13.15 2.26 1.96
CA VAL A 499 12.98 1.20 2.95
C VAL A 499 13.76 1.53 4.20
N ARG A 500 13.20 1.16 5.36
CA ARG A 500 13.96 1.19 6.62
C ARG A 500 14.86 -0.03 6.67
N VAL A 501 16.16 0.20 6.66
CA VAL A 501 17.17 -0.85 6.86
C VAL A 501 17.41 -0.99 8.37
N PRO A 502 17.19 -2.18 8.95
CA PRO A 502 17.55 -2.42 10.34
C PRO A 502 19.05 -2.24 10.53
N ALA A 503 19.45 -1.66 11.66
CA ALA A 503 20.84 -1.66 12.07
C ALA A 503 21.32 -3.11 12.25
N ALA A 504 22.41 -3.46 11.57
CA ALA A 504 23.11 -4.72 11.82
C ALA A 504 24.28 -4.44 12.76
N HIS A 505 24.36 -5.19 13.85
CA HIS A 505 25.52 -5.18 14.74
C HIS A 505 26.37 -6.42 14.44
N GLU A 506 27.67 -6.23 14.27
CA GLU A 506 28.61 -7.34 14.37
C GLU A 506 28.61 -7.81 15.82
N ASP A 507 28.27 -9.08 16.05
CA ASP A 507 28.46 -9.73 17.35
C ASP A 507 29.87 -10.34 17.39
N PRO A 508 30.84 -9.72 18.09
CA PRO A 508 32.19 -10.26 18.22
C PRO A 508 32.22 -11.60 18.98
N GLY A 509 31.13 -12.05 19.62
CA GLY A 509 30.99 -13.38 20.19
C GLY A 509 30.86 -14.49 19.13
N LEU A 510 30.47 -14.15 17.89
CA LEU A 510 30.35 -15.12 16.79
C LEU A 510 31.67 -15.38 16.06
N SER A 511 32.69 -14.53 16.24
CA SER A 511 34.02 -14.70 15.66
C SER A 511 34.98 -15.52 16.54
N VAL A 512 34.57 -15.94 17.74
CA VAL A 512 35.37 -16.76 18.68
C VAL A 512 34.89 -18.21 18.73
N ARG A 513 34.85 -18.89 17.57
CA ARG A 513 34.94 -20.36 17.51
C ARG A 513 35.74 -20.77 16.29
N LYS A 514 37.05 -20.94 16.48
CA LYS A 514 37.89 -21.83 15.67
C LYS A 514 38.69 -22.72 16.60
#